data_AF-A0AAD7FLZ0-F1
#
_entry.id   AF-A0AAD7FLZ0-F1
#
_cell.length_a   1.000
_cell.length_b   1.000
_cell.length_c   1.000
_cell.angle_alpha   90.00
_cell.angle_beta   90.00
_cell.angle_gamma   90.00
#
_symmetry.space_group_name_H-M   'P 1'
#
loop_
_entity.id
_entity.type
_entity.pdbx_description
1 polymer ?
#
loop_
_entity_poly.entity_id
_entity_poly.type
_entity_poly.pdbx_seq_one_letter_code
_entity_poly.pdbx_strand_id
1 'polypeptide(L)' 'AALVGQWGLSLDSRTNPDGTEGNIVYMHLFIDPLPLQPCNPTLYLQADVNRYNGTNRCLLWKTFASKGLGVNAAN' A
#
# COMPACT_ATOMS: atom_id res chain seq x y z
N ALA A 1 -5.68 -8.80 -5.53
CA ALA A 1 -5.16 -9.00 -4.16
C ALA A 1 -3.63 -9.15 -4.19
N ALA A 2 -2.90 -8.15 -4.71
CA ALA A 2 -1.47 -8.28 -5.00
C ALA A 2 -0.62 -8.52 -3.74
N LEU A 3 -0.85 -7.72 -2.69
CA LEU A 3 -0.15 -7.84 -1.41
C LEU A 3 -0.46 -9.17 -0.71
N VAL A 4 -1.72 -9.63 -0.74
CA VAL A 4 -2.10 -10.96 -0.22
C VAL A 4 -1.41 -12.08 -1.01
N GLY A 5 -1.25 -11.92 -2.33
CA GLY A 5 -0.49 -12.88 -3.14
C GLY A 5 1.00 -12.94 -2.80
N GLN A 6 1.59 -11.83 -2.34
CA GLN A 6 3.01 -11.77 -1.97
C GLN A 6 3.28 -12.20 -0.52
N TRP A 7 2.41 -11.80 0.42
CA TRP A 7 2.63 -11.93 1.87
C TRP A 7 1.63 -12.84 2.58
N GLY A 8 0.68 -13.43 1.86
CA GLY A 8 -0.36 -14.29 2.43
C GLY A 8 -1.57 -13.51 2.98
N LEU A 9 -2.55 -14.26 3.48
CA LEU A 9 -3.78 -13.74 4.08
C LEU A 9 -3.78 -14.07 5.58
N SER A 10 -3.91 -13.04 6.42
CA SER A 10 -4.26 -13.21 7.84
C SER A 10 -5.78 -13.34 7.98
N LEU A 11 -6.24 -14.31 8.78
CA LEU A 11 -7.66 -14.52 9.08
C LEU A 11 -8.15 -13.66 10.25
N ASP A 12 -7.24 -13.11 11.04
CA ASP A 12 -7.46 -12.32 12.25
C ASP A 12 -7.15 -10.83 12.07
N SER A 13 -6.91 -10.37 10.83
CA SER A 13 -6.48 -8.99 10.51
C SER A 13 -7.43 -7.88 10.97
N ARG A 14 -8.67 -8.23 11.35
CA ARG A 14 -9.65 -7.29 11.89
C ARG A 14 -9.42 -6.97 13.36
N THR A 15 -8.76 -7.87 14.08
CA THR A 15 -8.51 -7.77 15.53
C THR A 15 -7.02 -7.69 15.87
N ASN A 16 -6.15 -8.05 14.93
CA ASN A 16 -4.71 -8.02 15.09
C ASN A 16 -4.05 -7.28 13.91
N PRO A 17 -3.53 -6.06 14.11
CA PRO A 17 -2.85 -5.29 13.08
C PRO A 17 -1.33 -5.50 13.05
N ASP A 18 -0.75 -6.32 13.93
CA ASP A 18 0.72 -6.43 14.08
C ASP A 18 1.36 -7.47 13.16
N GLY A 19 0.54 -8.19 12.39
CA GLY A 19 1.00 -9.19 11.43
C GLY A 19 1.66 -8.60 10.18
N THR A 20 2.38 -9.46 9.46
CA THR A 20 3.09 -9.10 8.22
C THR A 20 2.34 -9.56 6.95
N GLU A 21 1.15 -10.10 7.10
CA GLU A 21 0.33 -10.63 6.02
C GLU A 21 -0.22 -9.52 5.12
N GLY A 22 -0.49 -9.85 3.87
CA GLY A 22 -0.73 -8.87 2.81
C GLY A 22 -1.98 -8.02 3.00
N ASN A 23 -3.02 -8.54 3.67
CA ASN A 23 -4.21 -7.76 4.02
C ASN A 23 -3.98 -6.81 5.20
N ILE A 24 -3.06 -7.13 6.13
CA ILE A 24 -2.63 -6.21 7.19
C ILE A 24 -1.73 -5.12 6.59
N VAL A 25 -0.74 -5.53 5.79
CA VAL A 25 0.14 -4.62 5.05
C VAL A 25 -0.67 -3.65 4.20
N TYR A 26 -1.68 -4.13 3.47
CA TYR A 26 -2.59 -3.29 2.70
C TYR A 26 -3.29 -2.23 3.56
N MET A 27 -3.83 -2.60 4.72
CA MET A 27 -4.55 -1.65 5.57
C MET A 27 -3.63 -0.56 6.11
N HIS A 28 -2.41 -0.92 6.52
CA HIS A 28 -1.40 0.05 6.92
C HIS A 28 -1.03 0.98 5.76
N LEU A 29 -0.75 0.43 4.58
CA LEU A 29 -0.42 1.23 3.39
C LEU A 29 -1.59 2.10 2.88
N PHE A 30 -2.83 1.79 3.26
CA PHE A 30 -4.01 2.57 2.91
C PHE A 30 -4.30 3.69 3.93
N ILE A 31 -4.15 3.40 5.22
CA ILE A 31 -4.54 4.32 6.31
C ILE A 31 -3.39 5.26 6.70
N ASP A 32 -2.16 4.76 6.83
CA ASP A 32 -0.99 5.56 7.23
C ASP A 32 -0.70 6.79 6.35
N PRO A 33 -0.92 6.77 5.02
CA PRO A 33 -0.66 7.96 4.21
C PRO A 33 -1.76 9.01 4.33
N LEU A 34 -2.96 8.69 4.82
CA LEU A 34 -4.06 9.66 4.93
C LEU A 34 -3.69 10.92 5.74
N PRO A 35 -3.06 10.83 6.93
CA PRO A 35 -2.58 12.01 7.64
C PRO A 35 -1.37 12.69 6.98
N LEU A 36 -0.66 12.02 6.05
CA LEU A 36 0.50 12.56 5.34
C LEU A 36 0.13 13.29 4.04
N GLN A 37 -1.12 13.16 3.57
CA GLN A 37 -1.53 13.71 2.29
C GLN A 37 -1.62 15.25 2.33
N PRO A 38 -1.05 15.96 1.35
CA PRO A 38 -1.24 17.40 1.22
C PRO A 38 -2.66 17.74 0.74
N CYS A 39 -3.05 19.02 0.84
CA CYS A 39 -4.27 19.52 0.20
C CYS A 39 -4.16 19.34 -1.34
N ASN A 40 -5.12 18.63 -1.95
CA ASN A 40 -5.06 18.10 -3.32
C ASN A 40 -3.96 17.03 -3.52
N PRO A 41 -4.16 15.82 -2.99
CA PRO A 41 -3.15 14.78 -3.01
C PRO A 41 -2.91 14.22 -4.41
N THR A 42 -1.64 13.93 -4.70
CA THR A 42 -1.24 13.02 -5.80
C THR A 42 -0.97 11.63 -5.23
N LEU A 43 -1.03 10.58 -6.06
CA LEU A 43 -0.69 9.23 -5.64
C LEU A 43 0.76 9.19 -5.12
N TYR A 44 0.94 8.88 -3.83
CA TYR A 44 2.25 8.86 -3.18
C TYR A 44 2.39 7.66 -2.25
N LEU A 45 3.49 6.91 -2.37
CA LEU A 45 3.71 5.63 -1.68
C LEU A 45 4.62 5.77 -0.43
N GLN A 46 4.61 6.93 0.24
CA GLN A 46 5.48 7.20 1.39
C GLN A 46 5.27 6.25 2.56
N ALA A 47 4.04 5.80 2.79
CA ALA A 47 3.72 4.86 3.86
C ALA A 47 4.55 3.57 3.75
N ASP A 48 4.84 3.10 2.53
CA ASP A 48 5.67 1.91 2.32
C ASP A 48 7.13 2.15 2.71
N VAL A 49 7.65 3.34 2.43
CA VAL A 49 9.00 3.73 2.87
C VAL A 49 9.07 3.84 4.39
N ASN A 50 8.09 4.50 5.00
CA ASN A 50 8.09 4.76 6.43
C ASN A 50 7.95 3.49 7.27
N ARG A 51 7.11 2.54 6.84
CA ARG A 51 6.79 1.34 7.64
C ARG A 51 7.54 0.09 7.21
N TYR A 52 7.75 -0.08 5.91
CA TYR A 52 8.31 -1.30 5.32
C TYR A 52 9.61 -1.06 4.55
N ASN A 53 10.25 0.10 4.74
CA ASN A 53 11.51 0.48 4.09
C ASN A 53 11.46 0.38 2.55
N GLY A 54 10.28 0.57 1.95
CA GLY A 54 10.08 0.53 0.51
C GLY A 54 10.02 -0.87 -0.11
N THR A 55 9.87 -1.93 0.70
CA THR A 55 9.92 -3.32 0.24
C THR A 55 8.81 -3.65 -0.78
N ASN A 56 7.65 -2.98 -0.70
CA ASN A 56 6.51 -3.26 -1.59
C ASN A 56 6.50 -2.37 -2.85
N ARG A 57 7.44 -1.44 -2.99
CA ARG A 57 7.50 -0.44 -4.06
C ARG A 57 7.22 -1.02 -5.45
N CYS A 58 7.92 -2.08 -5.86
CA CYS A 58 7.75 -2.66 -7.20
C CYS A 58 6.34 -3.25 -7.40
N LEU A 59 5.82 -3.95 -6.39
CA LEU A 59 4.48 -4.54 -6.45
C LEU A 59 3.40 -3.45 -6.51
N LEU A 60 3.54 -2.42 -5.70
CA LEU A 60 2.61 -1.28 -5.64
C LEU A 60 2.58 -0.57 -6.99
N TRP A 61 3.73 -0.18 -7.54
CA TRP A 61 3.80 0.49 -8.84
C TRP A 61 3.22 -0.35 -9.97
N LYS A 62 3.54 -1.65 -10.03
CA LYS A 62 2.95 -2.57 -11.02
C LYS A 62 1.43 -2.63 -10.88
N THR A 63 0.93 -2.69 -9.65
CA THR A 63 -0.50 -2.79 -9.37
C THR A 63 -1.24 -1.51 -9.76
N PHE A 64 -0.75 -0.33 -9.36
CA PHE A 64 -1.36 0.94 -9.72
C PHE A 64 -1.27 1.23 -11.22
N ALA A 65 -0.13 0.95 -11.85
CA ALA A 65 0.02 1.08 -13.31
C ALA A 65 -0.96 0.20 -14.08
N SER A 66 -1.25 -1.02 -13.60
CA SER A 66 -2.27 -1.91 -14.20
C SER A 66 -3.69 -1.33 -14.17
N LYS A 67 -3.91 -0.28 -13.38
CA LYS A 67 -5.19 0.43 -13.21
C LYS A 67 -5.16 1.85 -13.78
N GLY A 68 -4.18 2.18 -14.62
CA GLY A 68 -4.06 3.51 -15.23
C GLY A 68 -3.45 4.57 -14.31
N LEU A 69 -2.98 4.19 -13.12
CA LEU A 69 -2.37 5.08 -12.12
C LEU A 69 -0.84 4.90 -12.08
N GLY A 70 -0.21 4.85 -13.26
CA GLY A 70 1.23 4.71 -13.39
C GLY A 70 1.99 6.03 -13.14
N VAL A 71 3.32 5.98 -13.22
CA VAL A 71 4.22 7.14 -13.00
C VAL A 71 3.94 8.35 -13.89
N ASN A 72 3.31 8.15 -15.05
CA ASN A 72 2.97 9.18 -16.02
C ASN A 72 1.46 9.46 -16.07
N ALA A 73 0.70 8.99 -15.07
CA ALA A 73 -0.72 9.31 -14.99
C ALA A 73 -0.90 10.82 -14.79
N ALA A 74 -1.85 11.40 -15.53
CA ALA A 74 -2.24 12.79 -15.43
C ALA A 74 -3.76 12.88 -15.36
N ASN A 75 -4.27 13.93 -14.73
CA ASN A 75 -5.68 14.30 -14.68
C ASN A 75 -6.03 15.16 -15.90
#